data_AF-T2GFX9-F1
#
_entry.id   AF-T2GFX9-F1
#
_cell.length_a   1.000
_cell.length_b   1.000
_cell.length_c   1.000
_cell.angle_alpha   90.00
_cell.angle_beta   90.00
_cell.angle_gamma   90.00
#
_symmetry.space_group_name_H-M   'P 1'
#
loop_
_entity.id
_entity.type
_entity.pdbx_description
1 polymer ?
#
loop_
_entity_poly.entity_id
_entity_poly.type
_entity_poly.pdbx_seq_one_letter_code
_entity_poly.pdbx_strand_id
1 'polypeptide(L)'
;MAWFSRRLTEKDIASIHLGKKKSYKLPRGSGAILFAGALLAFYREELTPEERESSVTNYLDVLALFKTEKQHYFVYYEVEFTGEQYKLGRQRFVALLKSMAEVENFLNKMSYSNSSSFRSIILSEAKIYDAAWP
;
A
#
# COMPACT_ATOMS: atom_id res chain seq x y z
N MET A 1 21.75 19.06 -15.46
CA MET A 1 20.50 19.13 -14.67
C MET A 1 20.42 17.90 -13.78
N ALA A 2 20.70 18.03 -12.49
CA ALA A 2 20.65 16.91 -11.55
C ALA A 2 19.19 16.67 -11.13
N TRP A 3 18.56 15.65 -11.71
CA TRP A 3 17.23 15.20 -11.30
C TRP A 3 17.37 14.44 -9.98
N PHE A 4 17.34 15.17 -8.86
CA PHE A 4 17.27 14.59 -7.52
C PHE A 4 15.94 13.84 -7.40
N SER A 5 15.97 12.54 -7.70
CA SER A 5 14.83 11.65 -7.56
C SER A 5 14.62 11.31 -6.09
N ARG A 6 13.97 12.24 -5.37
CA ARG A 6 13.53 12.13 -3.97
C ARG A 6 12.92 10.73 -3.76
N ARG A 7 13.44 9.97 -2.78
CA ARG A 7 12.82 8.72 -2.34
C ARG A 7 11.45 9.09 -1.77
N LEU A 8 10.37 8.38 -2.16
CA LEU A 8 9.07 8.57 -1.52
C LEU A 8 9.24 8.27 -0.02
N THR A 9 8.81 9.23 0.79
CA THR A 9 8.60 9.08 2.22
C THR A 9 7.14 8.68 2.45
N GLU A 10 6.80 8.14 3.62
CA GLU A 10 5.40 7.89 3.99
C GLU A 10 4.52 9.15 3.85
N LYS A 11 5.09 10.35 3.88
CA LYS A 11 4.36 11.61 3.63
C LYS A 11 3.90 11.77 2.18
N ASP A 12 4.56 11.09 1.24
CA ASP A 12 4.21 11.14 -0.18
C ASP A 12 3.14 10.11 -0.58
N ILE A 13 2.79 9.19 0.33
CA ILE A 13 1.67 8.26 0.24
C ILE A 13 0.77 8.51 1.45
N ALA A 14 -0.12 9.47 1.32
CA ALA A 14 -0.99 9.89 2.41
C ALA A 14 -2.38 10.22 1.87
N SER A 15 -3.39 10.16 2.72
CA SER A 15 -4.79 10.39 2.35
C SER A 15 -5.01 11.75 1.66
N ILE A 16 -4.15 12.74 1.90
CA ILE A 16 -4.15 14.05 1.22
C ILE A 16 -3.84 14.00 -0.29
N HIS A 17 -3.41 12.83 -0.80
CA HIS A 17 -3.06 12.58 -2.19
C HIS A 17 -4.04 11.66 -2.93
N LEU A 18 -5.11 11.24 -2.27
CA LEU A 18 -6.18 10.46 -2.90
C LEU A 18 -6.76 11.20 -4.11
N GLY A 19 -6.94 10.46 -5.20
CA GLY A 19 -7.46 10.95 -6.47
C GLY A 19 -6.55 11.94 -7.21
N LYS A 20 -5.29 12.15 -6.81
CA LYS A 20 -4.37 13.09 -7.47
C LYS A 20 -3.39 12.40 -8.41
N LYS A 21 -3.23 12.96 -9.61
CA LYS A 21 -2.24 12.52 -10.60
C LYS A 21 -0.83 12.89 -10.18
N LYS A 22 0.02 11.88 -10.01
CA LYS A 22 1.41 12.07 -9.64
C LYS A 22 2.29 10.99 -10.25
N SER A 23 3.58 11.30 -10.32
CA SER A 23 4.63 10.30 -10.48
C SER A 23 5.05 9.80 -9.10
N TYR A 24 5.04 8.47 -8.92
CA TYR A 24 5.41 7.78 -7.70
C TYR A 24 6.74 7.05 -7.89
N LYS A 25 7.59 7.02 -6.85
CA LYS A 25 8.85 6.28 -6.77
C LYS A 25 8.90 5.44 -5.49
N LEU A 26 8.32 4.24 -5.52
CA LEU A 26 8.14 3.40 -4.34
C LEU A 26 9.37 2.51 -4.10
N PRO A 27 9.86 2.37 -2.86
CA PRO A 27 10.98 1.49 -2.56
C PRO A 27 10.60 0.01 -2.70
N ARG A 28 11.49 -0.82 -3.26
CA ARG A 28 11.34 -2.28 -3.35
C ARG A 28 12.69 -2.97 -3.16
N GLY A 29 12.90 -3.58 -2.00
CA GLY A 29 14.19 -4.17 -1.65
C GLY A 29 15.32 -3.13 -1.72
N SER A 30 16.37 -3.42 -2.49
CA SER A 30 17.49 -2.50 -2.76
C SER A 30 17.20 -1.47 -3.87
N GLY A 31 16.04 -1.57 -4.55
CA GLY A 31 15.67 -0.72 -5.67
C GLY A 31 14.42 0.14 -5.43
N ALA A 32 13.90 0.72 -6.51
CA ALA A 32 12.63 1.47 -6.50
C ALA A 32 11.84 1.22 -7.78
N ILE A 33 10.51 1.28 -7.69
CA ILE A 33 9.57 1.23 -8.81
C ILE A 33 9.09 2.65 -9.09
N LEU A 34 9.16 3.07 -10.35
CA LEU A 34 8.64 4.36 -10.81
C LEU A 34 7.44 4.18 -11.72
N PHE A 35 6.36 4.93 -11.48
CA PHE A 35 5.18 4.94 -12.33
C PHE A 35 4.38 6.24 -12.17
N ALA A 36 3.55 6.56 -13.16
CA ALA A 36 2.57 7.63 -13.08
C ALA A 36 1.16 7.06 -12.87
N GLY A 37 0.36 7.72 -12.04
CA GLY A 37 -0.99 7.28 -11.71
C GLY A 37 -1.68 8.13 -10.65
N ALA A 38 -2.73 7.56 -10.07
CA ALA A 38 -3.50 8.12 -8.96
C ALA A 38 -3.35 7.21 -7.74
N LEU A 39 -3.27 7.79 -6.54
CA LEU A 39 -3.52 7.04 -5.31
C LEU A 39 -5.04 6.94 -5.13
N LEU A 40 -5.58 5.73 -5.04
CA LEU A 40 -7.00 5.48 -4.89
C LEU A 40 -7.41 5.26 -3.43
N ALA A 41 -6.54 4.60 -2.66
CA ALA A 41 -6.81 4.32 -1.25
C ALA A 41 -5.51 4.19 -0.48
N PHE A 42 -5.54 4.55 0.80
CA PHE A 42 -4.39 4.42 1.68
C PHE A 42 -4.81 3.95 3.07
N TYR A 43 -4.11 2.93 3.55
CA TYR A 43 -4.23 2.40 4.89
C TYR A 43 -2.86 2.45 5.57
N ARG A 44 -2.85 2.91 6.81
CA ARG A 44 -1.71 2.80 7.71
C ARG A 44 -2.20 2.35 9.06
N GLU A 45 -1.56 1.33 9.60
CA GLU A 45 -1.80 0.91 10.97
C GLU A 45 -1.10 1.90 11.94
N GLU A 46 -1.86 2.46 12.87
CA GLU A 46 -1.37 3.42 13.86
C GLU A 46 -1.15 2.76 15.23
N LEU A 47 -0.42 1.64 15.28
CA LEU A 47 -0.03 1.02 16.55
C LEU A 47 1.05 1.83 17.27
N THR A 48 0.85 2.01 18.58
CA THR A 48 1.87 2.49 19.51
C THR A 48 3.05 1.50 19.60
N PRO A 49 4.25 1.94 20.04
CA PRO A 49 5.39 1.04 20.21
C PRO A 49 5.09 -0.17 21.11
N GLU A 50 4.33 0.03 22.19
CA GLU A 50 3.95 -1.03 23.15
C GLU A 50 3.01 -2.06 22.52
N GLU A 51 2.07 -1.62 21.68
CA GLU A 51 1.19 -2.50 20.92
C GLU A 51 1.94 -3.29 19.85
N ARG A 52 2.99 -2.69 19.25
CA ARG A 52 3.86 -3.38 18.28
C ARG A 52 4.68 -4.48 18.93
N GLU A 53 5.26 -4.21 20.10
CA GLU A 53 6.05 -5.21 20.84
C GLU A 53 5.17 -6.34 21.39
N SER A 54 3.91 -6.04 21.75
CA SER A 54 2.94 -7.02 22.23
C SER A 54 2.27 -7.82 21.10
N SER A 55 2.44 -7.41 19.84
CA SER A 55 1.83 -8.08 18.69
C SER A 55 2.57 -9.38 18.35
N VAL A 56 2.02 -10.51 18.83
CA VAL A 56 2.55 -11.86 18.61
C VAL A 56 2.41 -12.36 17.15
N THR A 57 1.80 -11.55 16.26
CA THR A 57 1.47 -11.98 14.89
C THR A 57 1.81 -10.92 13.85
N ASN A 58 2.12 -11.39 12.64
CA ASN A 58 2.38 -10.55 11.47
C ASN A 58 1.16 -9.66 11.17
N TYR A 59 1.41 -8.37 10.96
CA TYR A 59 0.37 -7.40 10.63
C TYR A 59 0.76 -6.54 9.43
N LEU A 60 -0.26 -6.04 8.74
CA LEU A 60 -0.09 -5.12 7.63
C LEU A 60 0.11 -3.71 8.20
N ASP A 61 1.29 -3.12 8.01
CA ASP A 61 1.60 -1.77 8.52
C ASP A 61 1.11 -0.68 7.56
N VAL A 62 1.30 -0.88 6.26
CA VAL A 62 0.92 0.09 5.23
C VAL A 62 0.32 -0.63 4.04
N LEU A 63 -0.75 -0.08 3.45
CA LEU A 63 -1.23 -0.47 2.13
C LEU A 63 -1.65 0.75 1.33
N ALA A 64 -1.22 0.81 0.09
CA ALA A 64 -1.58 1.84 -0.86
C ALA A 64 -2.03 1.19 -2.17
N LEU A 65 -3.23 1.57 -2.61
CA LEU A 65 -3.76 1.17 -3.90
C LEU A 65 -3.66 2.34 -4.86
N PHE A 66 -3.11 2.08 -6.04
CA PHE A 66 -2.98 3.07 -7.11
C PHE A 66 -3.68 2.60 -8.37
N LYS A 67 -4.14 3.55 -9.19
CA LYS A 67 -4.53 3.33 -10.58
C LYS A 67 -3.47 3.93 -11.48
N THR A 68 -2.86 3.11 -12.31
CA THR A 68 -1.84 3.56 -13.27
C THR A 68 -2.51 4.18 -14.49
N GLU A 69 -1.77 5.00 -15.26
CA GLU A 69 -2.28 5.55 -16.53
C GLU A 69 -2.67 4.48 -17.55
N LYS A 70 -2.12 3.26 -17.42
CA LYS A 70 -2.47 2.09 -18.24
C LYS A 70 -3.73 1.36 -17.74
N GLN A 71 -4.50 1.97 -16.85
CA GLN A 71 -5.73 1.43 -16.27
C GLN A 71 -5.52 0.10 -15.49
N HIS A 72 -4.27 -0.19 -15.08
CA HIS A 72 -3.98 -1.27 -14.14
C HIS A 72 -3.93 -0.75 -12.71
N TYR A 73 -4.22 -1.63 -11.76
CA TYR A 73 -4.16 -1.38 -10.33
C TYR A 73 -2.81 -1.82 -9.78
N PHE A 74 -2.13 -0.92 -9.09
CA PHE A 74 -0.86 -1.21 -8.44
C PHE A 74 -1.10 -1.20 -6.92
N VAL A 75 -0.84 -2.33 -6.27
CA VAL A 75 -0.92 -2.44 -4.81
C VAL A 75 0.49 -2.42 -4.26
N TYR A 76 0.76 -1.51 -3.34
CA TYR A 76 1.97 -1.47 -2.54
C TYR A 76 1.61 -1.73 -1.10
N TYR A 77 2.34 -2.61 -0.41
CA TYR A 77 2.09 -2.84 0.99
C TYR A 77 3.34 -3.22 1.77
N GLU A 78 3.35 -2.84 3.04
CA GLU A 78 4.39 -3.15 4.01
C GLU A 78 3.81 -4.03 5.11
N VAL A 79 4.50 -5.12 5.41
CA VAL A 79 4.11 -6.07 6.47
C VAL A 79 5.22 -6.07 7.49
N GLU A 80 4.84 -5.94 8.76
CA GLU A 80 5.75 -6.17 9.87
C GLU A 80 5.66 -7.65 10.26
N PHE A 81 6.78 -8.36 10.15
CA PHE A 81 6.87 -9.75 10.59
C PHE A 81 7.39 -9.81 12.02
N THR A 82 6.57 -10.32 12.93
CA THR A 82 6.92 -10.51 14.34
C THR A 82 7.09 -12.01 14.63
N GLY A 83 8.08 -12.36 15.46
CA GLY A 83 8.39 -13.74 15.85
C GLY A 83 9.64 -14.37 15.18
N GLU A 84 10.15 -15.46 15.78
CA GLU A 84 11.42 -16.11 15.41
C GLU A 84 11.39 -16.91 14.09
N GLN A 85 10.20 -17.26 13.58
CA GLN A 85 10.06 -18.12 12.40
C GLN A 85 10.28 -17.39 11.07
N TYR A 86 10.29 -16.05 11.07
CA TYR A 86 10.55 -15.24 9.89
C TYR A 86 11.74 -14.32 10.15
N LYS A 87 12.40 -13.84 9.08
CA LYS A 87 13.36 -12.73 9.22
C LYS A 87 12.58 -11.52 9.76
N LEU A 88 12.75 -11.25 11.05
CA LEU A 88 12.13 -10.14 11.76
C LEU A 88 12.30 -8.84 10.98
N GLY A 89 11.24 -8.04 11.01
CA GLY A 89 11.24 -6.69 10.49
C GLY A 89 10.34 -6.49 9.27
N ARG A 90 10.39 -5.26 8.79
CA ARG A 90 9.52 -4.76 7.76
C ARG A 90 9.87 -5.28 6.37
N GLN A 91 8.90 -5.91 5.72
CA GLN A 91 9.02 -6.32 4.31
C GLN A 91 8.04 -5.56 3.44
N ARG A 92 8.47 -5.29 2.20
CA ARG A 92 7.73 -4.51 1.21
C ARG A 92 7.36 -5.38 0.03
N PHE A 93 6.10 -5.29 -0.38
CA PHE A 93 5.56 -6.08 -1.45
C PHE A 93 4.80 -5.21 -2.44
N VAL A 94 4.71 -5.71 -3.66
CA VAL A 94 3.97 -5.06 -4.74
C VAL A 94 3.19 -6.09 -5.53
N ALA A 95 2.00 -5.71 -5.98
CA ALA A 95 1.19 -6.48 -6.91
C ALA A 95 0.67 -5.56 -8.02
N LEU A 96 0.66 -6.06 -9.26
CA LEU A 96 0.03 -5.39 -10.39
C LEU A 96 -1.18 -6.23 -10.81
N LEU A 97 -2.35 -5.62 -10.78
CA LEU A 97 -3.65 -6.25 -10.98
C LEU A 97 -4.38 -5.54 -12.12
N LYS A 98 -5.18 -6.28 -12.89
CA LYS A 98 -5.80 -5.77 -14.12
C LYS A 98 -7.17 -5.17 -13.92
N SER A 99 -7.83 -5.47 -12.81
CA SER A 99 -9.20 -5.01 -12.54
C SER A 99 -9.46 -4.85 -11.04
N MET A 100 -10.50 -4.08 -10.69
CA MET A 100 -10.96 -3.96 -9.30
C MET A 100 -11.40 -5.31 -8.73
N ALA A 101 -11.95 -6.22 -9.54
CA ALA A 101 -12.28 -7.58 -9.10
C ALA A 101 -11.03 -8.39 -8.69
N GLU A 102 -9.90 -8.21 -9.39
CA GLU A 102 -8.62 -8.80 -8.98
C GLU A 102 -8.10 -8.16 -7.69
N VAL A 103 -8.31 -6.85 -7.47
CA VAL A 103 -7.98 -6.16 -6.21
C VAL A 103 -8.78 -6.75 -5.06
N GLU A 104 -10.10 -6.88 -5.21
CA GLU A 104 -10.97 -7.48 -4.18
C GLU A 104 -10.52 -8.91 -3.84
N ASN A 105 -10.26 -9.75 -4.85
CA ASN A 105 -9.78 -11.12 -4.63
C ASN A 105 -8.40 -11.15 -3.95
N PHE A 106 -7.49 -10.26 -4.34
CA PHE A 106 -6.17 -10.14 -3.75
C PHE A 106 -6.25 -9.78 -2.26
N LEU A 107 -7.02 -8.74 -1.93
CA LEU A 107 -7.23 -8.31 -0.54
C LEU A 107 -7.90 -9.41 0.29
N ASN A 108 -8.86 -10.14 -0.28
CA ASN A 108 -9.55 -11.25 0.40
C ASN A 108 -8.62 -12.43 0.75
N LYS A 109 -7.54 -12.62 0.00
CA LYS A 109 -6.51 -13.65 0.27
C LYS A 109 -5.48 -13.22 1.31
N MET A 110 -5.43 -11.95 1.69
CA MET A 110 -4.47 -11.45 2.69
C MET A 110 -4.90 -11.80 4.11
N SER A 111 -4.31 -12.84 4.70
CA SER A 111 -4.59 -13.25 6.08
C SER A 111 -3.62 -12.60 7.07
N TYR A 112 -3.95 -11.37 7.49
CA TYR A 112 -3.29 -10.66 8.59
C TYR A 112 -4.28 -10.40 9.72
N SER A 113 -3.76 -10.16 10.93
CA SER A 113 -4.57 -9.88 12.13
C SER A 113 -5.55 -8.71 11.93
N ASN A 114 -5.13 -7.68 11.19
CA ASN A 114 -5.91 -6.49 10.88
C ASN A 114 -6.67 -6.54 9.53
N SER A 115 -6.85 -7.74 8.96
CA SER A 115 -7.42 -7.93 7.61
C SER A 115 -8.80 -7.31 7.40
N SER A 116 -9.71 -7.45 8.37
CA SER A 116 -11.04 -6.88 8.26
C SER A 116 -11.01 -5.34 8.15
N SER A 117 -10.13 -4.68 8.90
CA SER A 117 -10.03 -3.22 8.98
C SER A 117 -9.53 -2.63 7.66
N PHE A 118 -8.35 -3.07 7.19
CA PHE A 118 -7.77 -2.48 5.97
C PHE A 118 -8.60 -2.80 4.73
N ARG A 119 -9.21 -3.99 4.64
CA ARG A 119 -10.02 -4.38 3.46
C ARG A 119 -11.20 -3.43 3.28
N SER A 120 -11.92 -3.15 4.36
CA SER A 120 -13.09 -2.28 4.34
C SER A 120 -12.72 -0.86 3.89
N ILE A 121 -11.67 -0.28 4.50
CA ILE A 121 -11.18 1.07 4.19
C ILE A 121 -10.73 1.15 2.74
N ILE A 122 -9.87 0.24 2.31
CA ILE A 122 -9.28 0.27 0.98
C ILE A 122 -10.33 0.12 -0.10
N LEU A 123 -11.27 -0.82 0.03
CA LEU A 123 -12.31 -1.03 -0.98
C LEU A 123 -13.31 0.13 -1.03
N SER A 124 -13.67 0.71 0.11
CA SER A 124 -14.57 1.85 0.17
C SER A 124 -13.95 3.08 -0.53
N GLU A 125 -12.73 3.46 -0.14
CA GLU A 125 -12.03 4.60 -0.75
C GLU A 125 -11.75 4.37 -2.22
N ALA A 126 -11.27 3.16 -2.57
CA ALA A 126 -10.92 2.84 -3.94
C ALA A 126 -12.10 3.01 -4.89
N LYS A 127 -13.30 2.56 -4.51
CA LYS A 127 -14.50 2.69 -5.35
C LYS A 127 -14.89 4.15 -5.59
N ILE A 128 -14.72 5.01 -4.59
CA ILE A 128 -15.02 6.44 -4.70
C ILE A 128 -14.07 7.11 -5.70
N TYR A 129 -12.76 6.91 -5.54
CA TYR A 129 -11.76 7.58 -6.37
C TYR A 129 -11.55 6.93 -7.74
N ASP A 130 -11.83 5.63 -7.88
CA ASP A 130 -11.76 4.93 -9.16
C ASP A 130 -12.83 5.43 -10.14
N ALA A 131 -14.04 5.70 -9.65
CA ALA A 131 -15.13 6.27 -10.44
C ALA A 131 -14.86 7.74 -10.84
N ALA A 132 -14.10 8.48 -10.02
CA ALA A 132 -13.72 9.86 -10.30
C ALA A 132 -12.52 9.99 -11.25
N TRP A 133 -11.83 8.88 -11.55
CA TRP A 133 -10.61 8.89 -12.35
C TRP A 133 -10.89 8.50 -13.82
N PRO A 134 -10.56 9.38 -14.79
CA PRO A 134 -10.85 9.16 -16.21
C PRO A 134 -10.03 8.03 -16.87
#